data_AF-A0A354G6H2-F1
#
_entry.id   AF-A0A354G6H2-F1
#
_cell.length_a   1.000
_cell.length_b   1.000
_cell.length_c   1.000
_cell.angle_alpha   90.00
_cell.angle_beta   90.00
_cell.angle_gamma   90.00
#
_symmetry.space_group_name_H-M   'P 1'
#
loop_
_entity.id
_entity.type
_entity.pdbx_description
1 polymer ?
#
loop_
_entity_poly.entity_id
_entity_poly.type
_entity_poly.pdbx_seq_one_letter_code
_entity_poly.pdbx_strand_id
1 'polypeptide(L)'
;MKKVKKDTNCISCLFFIFIILGCYQPDNKNNDNEEKNNLCNTYQSITRHGITWSFDKEYTAGQFVNGDYWVVGPVTIISITNFYHNYGFSPVQGQDGSMINPGTDTSQGYDKSLTSYKIELNKSYPNGLPISNTNPLVLEINQSLVSSVSWLYDSSADTEPGCPAFNNGTKTPRPALKAASVLTSLAFIPPSGSFRPPYSGADKTVKYNETQIQADILKNLDPSGISQIPDSADMEADFERVWLDHVNDYLGSYVHPSENIPVKNGYGQYMSMKIGVAFLLLNLDYTKLPGFTSKKTLLNEMIQLGIDLTGIADNGGNWPSNGGHNMGRKIAIIFAGAMLNDTHMKSAGTWTTSFQEDDSTFYVSQADVDRTHTALWKPDLRYCTAVPYESSDIGLPEWGIRHLVKPLSDNKHWDATYRDINGSGYAGFVLAAQIMGFKSLWNHDALFDYEDRWWSLTGGTHNEQQIDDFTQSMWNRFRNDYKPVWIK
;
A
#
# COMPACT_ATOMS: atom_id res chain seq x y z
N MET A 1 -68.03 -31.26 -14.36
CA MET A 1 -67.05 -30.66 -13.43
C MET A 1 -66.78 -31.65 -12.31
N LYS A 2 -65.55 -32.18 -12.23
CA LYS A 2 -65.19 -33.37 -11.45
C LYS A 2 -64.97 -33.04 -9.95
N LYS A 3 -65.46 -34.00 -9.15
CA LYS A 3 -65.41 -34.25 -7.69
C LYS A 3 -64.00 -34.17 -7.07
N VAL A 4 -63.80 -33.54 -5.91
CA VAL A 4 -63.92 -34.06 -4.51
C VAL A 4 -62.84 -35.11 -4.15
N LYS A 5 -61.91 -34.82 -3.21
CA LYS A 5 -61.94 -35.21 -1.77
C LYS A 5 -60.55 -35.09 -1.11
N LYS A 6 -60.56 -34.70 0.16
CA LYS A 6 -59.45 -34.65 1.13
C LYS A 6 -59.80 -35.73 2.18
N ASP A 7 -58.89 -36.64 2.49
CA ASP A 7 -58.98 -37.51 3.68
C ASP A 7 -57.56 -37.92 4.13
N THR A 8 -57.32 -37.70 5.42
CA THR A 8 -56.19 -38.17 6.25
C THR A 8 -56.44 -39.60 6.73
N ASN A 9 -55.39 -40.42 6.88
CA ASN A 9 -55.24 -41.36 8.01
C ASN A 9 -53.84 -42.01 8.08
N CYS A 10 -53.30 -42.06 9.30
CA CYS A 10 -52.12 -42.79 9.76
C CYS A 10 -52.24 -44.31 9.60
N ILE A 11 -51.15 -44.99 9.22
CA ILE A 11 -50.84 -46.38 9.62
C ILE A 11 -49.31 -46.54 9.79
N SER A 12 -48.94 -47.21 10.89
CA SER A 12 -47.63 -47.67 11.35
C SER A 12 -46.64 -48.15 10.28
N CYS A 13 -45.35 -47.82 10.49
CA CYS A 13 -44.24 -48.63 9.97
C CYS A 13 -43.44 -49.23 11.12
N LEU A 14 -43.40 -50.56 11.10
CA LEU A 14 -42.67 -51.44 11.99
C LEU A 14 -41.15 -51.33 11.79
N PHE A 15 -40.47 -51.55 12.91
CA PHE A 15 -39.08 -51.97 13.09
C PHE A 15 -38.54 -52.90 12.00
N PHE A 16 -37.36 -52.57 11.48
CA PHE A 16 -36.39 -53.57 11.05
C PHE A 16 -35.05 -53.34 11.73
N ILE A 17 -34.65 -54.37 12.48
CA ILE A 17 -33.41 -54.55 13.20
C ILE A 17 -32.32 -54.90 12.17
N PHE A 18 -31.20 -54.17 12.18
CA PHE A 18 -29.94 -54.67 11.64
C PHE A 18 -28.93 -54.82 12.78
N ILE A 19 -28.59 -56.07 13.05
CA ILE A 19 -27.49 -56.50 13.90
C ILE A 19 -26.20 -56.28 13.10
N ILE A 20 -25.27 -55.47 13.61
CA ILE A 20 -23.85 -55.57 13.25
C ILE A 20 -23.10 -55.92 14.53
N LEU A 21 -22.48 -57.09 14.49
CA LEU A 21 -21.58 -57.61 15.52
C LEU A 21 -20.39 -56.66 15.71
N GLY A 22 -20.05 -56.42 16.96
CA GLY A 22 -18.84 -55.68 17.33
C GLY A 22 -17.57 -56.45 16.98
N CYS A 23 -16.51 -55.68 16.72
CA CYS A 23 -15.15 -56.06 17.08
C CYS A 23 -14.49 -54.82 17.69
N TYR A 24 -14.20 -54.96 18.98
CA TYR A 24 -13.35 -54.11 19.81
C TYR A 24 -11.89 -54.40 19.48
N GLN A 25 -11.05 -53.38 19.26
CA GLN A 25 -9.60 -53.41 19.54
C GLN A 25 -8.96 -52.01 19.35
N PRO A 26 -7.76 -51.73 19.91
CA PRO A 26 -7.60 -50.81 21.03
C PRO A 26 -6.89 -49.49 20.66
N ASP A 27 -6.89 -48.56 21.62
CA ASP A 27 -6.02 -47.40 21.66
C ASP A 27 -4.58 -47.76 21.31
N ASN A 28 -4.04 -47.14 20.25
CA ASN A 28 -2.60 -47.10 20.03
C ASN A 28 -2.19 -45.67 19.66
N LYS A 29 -1.72 -44.95 20.68
CA LYS A 29 -0.80 -43.82 20.50
C LYS A 29 0.38 -44.34 19.71
N ASN A 30 0.64 -43.79 18.52
CA ASN A 30 2.00 -43.60 18.00
C ASN A 30 1.97 -42.76 16.71
N ASN A 31 2.54 -41.56 16.84
CA ASN A 31 3.28 -40.80 15.84
C ASN A 31 2.57 -40.44 14.52
N ASP A 32 1.85 -39.31 14.58
CA ASP A 32 1.66 -38.40 13.44
C ASP A 32 3.03 -37.82 13.01
N ASN A 33 3.81 -38.63 12.29
CA ASN A 33 4.82 -38.13 11.37
C ASN A 33 4.21 -38.17 9.97
N GLU A 34 3.24 -37.30 9.71
CA GLU A 34 3.00 -36.83 8.35
C GLU A 34 4.09 -35.83 8.00
N GLU A 35 5.19 -36.36 7.47
CA GLU A 35 6.08 -35.57 6.61
C GLU A 35 5.21 -34.88 5.55
N LYS A 36 5.07 -33.57 5.67
CA LYS A 36 4.59 -32.71 4.59
C LYS A 36 5.52 -32.90 3.39
N ASN A 37 5.15 -33.80 2.50
CA ASN A 37 5.74 -33.93 1.18
C ASN A 37 5.57 -32.58 0.46
N ASN A 38 6.64 -31.78 0.44
CA ASN A 38 6.83 -30.63 -0.43
C ASN A 38 6.82 -31.11 -1.88
N LEU A 39 5.63 -31.32 -2.45
CA LEU A 39 5.48 -31.44 -3.89
C LEU A 39 5.93 -30.11 -4.50
N CYS A 40 7.08 -30.11 -5.18
CA CYS A 40 7.50 -28.99 -6.00
C CYS A 40 6.52 -28.87 -7.17
N ASN A 41 5.57 -27.94 -7.06
CA ASN A 41 4.64 -27.65 -8.14
C ASN A 41 5.41 -27.04 -9.32
N THR A 42 5.16 -27.59 -10.51
CA THR A 42 5.66 -27.04 -11.78
C THR A 42 4.53 -26.32 -12.50
N TYR A 43 4.84 -25.21 -13.17
CA TYR A 43 3.86 -24.34 -13.82
C TYR A 43 4.33 -23.97 -15.22
N GLN A 44 3.48 -24.18 -16.23
CA GLN A 44 3.69 -23.62 -17.57
C GLN A 44 3.19 -22.17 -17.69
N SER A 45 2.33 -21.74 -16.76
CA SER A 45 1.87 -20.37 -16.64
C SER A 45 1.50 -20.04 -15.20
N ILE A 46 1.67 -18.78 -14.82
CA ILE A 46 1.29 -18.25 -13.50
C ILE A 46 0.35 -17.07 -13.71
N THR A 47 -0.76 -17.04 -12.98
CA THR A 47 -1.71 -15.92 -12.95
C THR A 47 -1.75 -15.32 -11.55
N ARG A 48 -1.57 -14.00 -11.46
CA ARG A 48 -1.71 -13.22 -10.21
C ARG A 48 -2.38 -11.89 -10.53
N HIS A 49 -3.37 -11.51 -9.72
CA HIS A 49 -4.21 -10.31 -9.88
C HIS A 49 -4.55 -10.00 -11.34
N GLY A 50 -5.07 -11.01 -12.05
CA GLY A 50 -5.53 -10.92 -13.42
C GLY A 50 -4.50 -10.74 -14.53
N ILE A 51 -3.20 -10.80 -14.21
CA ILE A 51 -2.10 -10.87 -15.18
C ILE A 51 -1.56 -12.29 -15.21
N THR A 52 -1.34 -12.83 -16.42
CA THR A 52 -0.82 -14.17 -16.64
C THR A 52 0.50 -14.11 -17.40
N TRP A 53 1.54 -14.70 -16.83
CA TRP A 53 2.81 -14.98 -17.51
C TRP A 53 2.81 -16.42 -17.99
N SER A 54 3.05 -16.64 -19.29
CA SER A 54 3.21 -17.97 -19.88
C SER A 54 4.66 -18.23 -20.22
N PHE A 55 5.14 -19.44 -19.92
CA PHE A 55 6.52 -19.84 -20.10
C PHE A 55 6.68 -20.83 -21.26
N ASP A 56 7.91 -20.97 -21.77
CA ASP A 56 8.25 -21.90 -22.85
C ASP A 56 8.10 -23.38 -22.46
N LYS A 57 8.18 -23.68 -21.17
CA LYS A 57 8.03 -25.00 -20.55
C LYS A 57 7.54 -24.86 -19.11
N GLU A 58 7.39 -25.96 -18.40
CA GLU A 58 7.08 -25.91 -16.97
C GLU A 58 8.31 -25.51 -16.13
N TYR A 59 8.11 -24.64 -15.13
CA TYR A 59 9.12 -24.22 -14.15
C TYR A 59 8.63 -24.48 -12.73
N THR A 60 9.55 -24.80 -11.82
CA THR A 60 9.26 -24.87 -10.39
C THR A 60 8.93 -23.49 -9.86
N ALA A 61 7.76 -23.35 -9.22
CA ALA A 61 7.29 -22.07 -8.71
C ALA A 61 6.45 -22.25 -7.45
N GLY A 62 6.17 -21.14 -6.78
CA GLY A 62 5.30 -21.09 -5.61
C GLY A 62 5.06 -19.65 -5.18
N GLN A 63 4.54 -19.47 -3.97
CA GLN A 63 4.16 -18.16 -3.46
C GLN A 63 5.00 -17.76 -2.25
N PHE A 64 5.21 -16.46 -2.10
CA PHE A 64 5.63 -15.82 -0.86
C PHE A 64 4.45 -15.73 0.10
N VAL A 65 4.71 -15.29 1.34
CA VAL A 65 3.70 -15.21 2.39
C VAL A 65 2.55 -14.24 2.06
N ASN A 66 2.80 -13.22 1.24
CA ASN A 66 1.79 -12.28 0.75
C ASN A 66 1.03 -12.79 -0.50
N GLY A 67 1.33 -14.01 -0.96
CA GLY A 67 0.70 -14.63 -2.12
C GLY A 67 1.29 -14.25 -3.49
N ASP A 68 2.24 -13.31 -3.56
CA ASP A 68 2.98 -13.04 -4.81
C ASP A 68 3.85 -14.24 -5.19
N TYR A 69 4.12 -14.39 -6.50
CA TYR A 69 4.80 -15.58 -7.00
C TYR A 69 6.32 -15.42 -7.08
N TRP A 70 7.01 -16.49 -6.72
CA TRP A 70 8.39 -16.75 -7.14
C TRP A 70 8.44 -17.89 -8.15
N VAL A 71 9.48 -17.88 -8.99
CA VAL A 71 9.82 -18.96 -9.93
C VAL A 71 11.32 -19.24 -9.88
N VAL A 72 11.72 -20.50 -9.95
CA VAL A 72 13.14 -20.88 -10.00
C VAL A 72 13.67 -20.61 -11.40
N GLY A 73 14.54 -19.62 -11.52
CA GLY A 73 15.04 -19.09 -12.77
C GLY A 73 16.41 -19.61 -13.21
N PRO A 74 16.93 -19.11 -14.35
CA PRO A 74 16.25 -18.16 -15.24
C PRO A 74 15.03 -18.77 -15.93
N VAL A 75 14.04 -17.95 -16.28
CA VAL A 75 12.82 -18.39 -16.97
C VAL A 75 12.61 -17.64 -18.29
N THR A 76 12.00 -18.32 -19.26
CA THR A 76 11.68 -17.73 -20.57
C THR A 76 10.17 -17.48 -20.67
N ILE A 77 9.79 -16.20 -20.69
CA ILE A 77 8.41 -15.75 -20.82
C ILE A 77 8.10 -15.54 -22.30
N ILE A 78 7.08 -16.25 -22.79
CA ILE A 78 6.66 -16.25 -24.20
C ILE A 78 5.35 -15.49 -24.43
N SER A 79 4.62 -15.16 -23.36
CA SER A 79 3.41 -14.34 -23.41
C SER A 79 3.12 -13.69 -22.06
N ILE A 80 2.55 -12.49 -22.10
CA ILE A 80 1.94 -11.82 -20.95
C ILE A 80 0.54 -11.40 -21.39
N THR A 81 -0.49 -11.89 -20.70
CA THR A 81 -1.89 -11.60 -21.00
C THR A 81 -2.62 -11.13 -19.75
N ASN A 82 -3.80 -10.53 -19.92
CA ASN A 82 -4.66 -10.12 -18.82
C ASN A 82 -6.14 -10.31 -19.17
N PHE A 83 -7.04 -10.30 -18.16
CA PHE A 83 -8.49 -10.39 -18.38
C PHE A 83 -9.24 -9.05 -18.23
N TYR A 84 -8.53 -7.94 -18.05
CA TYR A 84 -9.12 -6.66 -17.64
C TYR A 84 -9.73 -5.85 -18.77
N HIS A 85 -9.32 -6.11 -20.02
CA HIS A 85 -9.79 -5.32 -21.15
C HIS A 85 -11.19 -5.72 -21.59
N ASN A 86 -12.00 -4.69 -21.84
CA ASN A 86 -13.37 -4.89 -22.31
C ASN A 86 -13.38 -5.14 -23.82
N TYR A 87 -14.39 -5.87 -24.30
CA TYR A 87 -14.59 -6.05 -25.73
C TYR A 87 -14.65 -4.69 -26.45
N GLY A 88 -13.89 -4.56 -27.54
CA GLY A 88 -13.77 -3.32 -28.31
C GLY A 88 -12.54 -2.48 -27.95
N PHE A 89 -11.86 -2.78 -26.83
CA PHE A 89 -10.59 -2.15 -26.46
C PHE A 89 -9.45 -3.16 -26.58
N SER A 90 -8.34 -2.75 -27.18
CA SER A 90 -7.14 -3.58 -27.31
C SER A 90 -5.91 -2.71 -27.12
N PRO A 91 -4.95 -3.15 -26.30
CA PRO A 91 -3.76 -2.35 -26.03
C PRO A 91 -2.93 -2.21 -27.32
N VAL A 92 -2.35 -1.02 -27.50
CA VAL A 92 -1.38 -0.76 -28.57
C VAL A 92 0.04 -0.75 -28.01
N GLN A 93 1.05 -0.73 -28.88
CA GLN A 93 2.45 -0.67 -28.45
C GLN A 93 2.67 0.46 -27.43
N GLY A 94 3.27 0.11 -26.29
CA GLY A 94 3.54 1.03 -25.19
C GLY A 94 2.43 1.13 -24.14
N GLN A 95 1.36 0.36 -24.25
CA GLN A 95 0.43 0.05 -23.15
C GLN A 95 0.70 -1.37 -22.63
N ASP A 96 0.16 -1.69 -21.45
CA ASP A 96 0.38 -2.97 -20.75
C ASP A 96 1.87 -3.34 -20.63
N GLY A 97 2.66 -2.32 -20.31
CA GLY A 97 4.10 -2.48 -20.20
C GLY A 97 4.50 -3.27 -18.96
N SER A 98 5.71 -3.79 -19.01
CA SER A 98 6.35 -4.45 -17.88
C SER A 98 7.73 -3.86 -17.65
N MET A 99 8.21 -3.86 -16.41
CA MET A 99 9.56 -3.41 -16.06
C MET A 99 10.25 -4.49 -15.22
N ILE A 100 11.51 -4.77 -15.53
CA ILE A 100 12.38 -5.59 -14.69
C ILE A 100 13.05 -4.65 -13.69
N ASN A 101 12.99 -5.00 -12.41
CA ASN A 101 13.64 -4.28 -11.30
C ASN A 101 13.46 -2.75 -11.43
N PRO A 102 12.22 -2.22 -11.37
CA PRO A 102 11.97 -0.82 -11.66
C PRO A 102 12.90 0.12 -10.88
N GLY A 103 13.43 1.14 -11.58
CA GLY A 103 14.19 2.22 -10.96
C GLY A 103 13.29 3.15 -10.14
N THR A 104 13.82 4.27 -9.67
CA THR A 104 13.15 5.13 -8.67
C THR A 104 13.07 6.60 -9.10
N ASP A 105 13.35 6.87 -10.37
CA ASP A 105 13.27 8.20 -10.95
C ASP A 105 11.83 8.50 -11.42
N THR A 106 11.68 9.51 -12.28
CA THR A 106 10.38 9.86 -12.85
C THR A 106 9.98 8.98 -14.04
N SER A 107 10.82 8.04 -14.48
CA SER A 107 10.67 7.29 -15.72
C SER A 107 9.94 5.97 -15.51
N GLN A 108 9.17 5.54 -16.51
CA GLN A 108 8.44 4.27 -16.45
C GLN A 108 8.29 3.63 -17.83
N GLY A 109 8.07 2.30 -17.86
CA GLY A 109 7.91 1.49 -19.07
C GLY A 109 6.54 0.84 -19.19
N TYR A 110 5.53 1.31 -18.46
CA TYR A 110 4.18 0.77 -18.35
C TYR A 110 3.21 1.34 -19.39
N ASP A 111 3.11 2.67 -19.49
CA ASP A 111 2.09 3.34 -20.31
C ASP A 111 2.61 4.58 -21.06
N LYS A 112 2.54 4.57 -22.39
CA LYS A 112 3.03 5.61 -23.28
C LYS A 112 2.24 6.92 -23.30
N SER A 113 1.04 6.95 -22.72
CA SER A 113 0.24 8.18 -22.63
C SER A 113 0.85 9.20 -21.65
N LEU A 114 1.75 8.76 -20.77
CA LEU A 114 2.44 9.60 -19.83
C LEU A 114 3.79 10.07 -20.41
N THR A 115 4.14 11.33 -20.18
CA THR A 115 5.43 11.92 -20.61
C THR A 115 6.64 11.27 -19.94
N SER A 116 6.43 10.56 -18.83
CA SER A 116 7.41 9.73 -18.13
C SER A 116 7.77 8.44 -18.87
N TYR A 117 7.04 8.06 -19.92
CA TYR A 117 7.26 6.81 -20.61
C TYR A 117 8.61 6.75 -21.33
N LYS A 118 9.26 5.60 -21.20
CA LYS A 118 10.53 5.24 -21.82
C LYS A 118 10.44 3.83 -22.39
N ILE A 119 10.55 3.69 -23.71
CA ILE A 119 10.37 2.39 -24.38
C ILE A 119 11.47 1.39 -23.99
N GLU A 120 12.67 1.84 -23.70
CA GLU A 120 13.80 1.03 -23.24
C GLU A 120 13.54 0.36 -21.87
N LEU A 121 12.63 0.94 -21.08
CA LEU A 121 12.19 0.37 -19.81
C LEU A 121 11.09 -0.69 -20.00
N ASN A 122 10.35 -0.64 -21.12
CA ASN A 122 9.23 -1.55 -21.39
C ASN A 122 9.72 -2.94 -21.84
N LYS A 123 9.73 -3.89 -20.92
CA LYS A 123 10.14 -5.28 -21.13
C LYS A 123 9.07 -6.15 -21.77
N SER A 124 7.85 -5.65 -21.98
CA SER A 124 6.85 -6.32 -22.84
C SER A 124 7.24 -6.28 -24.33
N TYR A 125 8.28 -5.51 -24.70
CA TYR A 125 8.76 -5.36 -26.07
C TYR A 125 10.28 -5.62 -26.23
N PRO A 126 10.80 -6.82 -25.93
CA PRO A 126 12.21 -7.13 -26.12
C PRO A 126 12.58 -6.92 -27.61
N ASN A 127 13.74 -6.30 -27.86
CA ASN A 127 14.19 -5.90 -29.20
C ASN A 127 13.20 -5.00 -29.97
N GLY A 128 12.30 -4.30 -29.28
CA GLY A 128 11.30 -3.41 -29.88
C GLY A 128 10.09 -4.12 -30.47
N LEU A 129 9.99 -5.45 -30.34
CA LEU A 129 8.87 -6.27 -30.81
C LEU A 129 8.11 -6.86 -29.62
N PRO A 130 6.80 -7.14 -29.71
CA PRO A 130 6.05 -7.77 -28.63
C PRO A 130 6.67 -9.10 -28.19
N ILE A 131 6.53 -9.44 -26.91
CA ILE A 131 6.83 -10.78 -26.40
C ILE A 131 6.05 -11.82 -27.22
N SER A 132 6.74 -12.87 -27.66
CA SER A 132 6.15 -14.02 -28.34
C SER A 132 7.09 -15.24 -28.27
N ASN A 133 6.66 -16.39 -28.77
CA ASN A 133 7.52 -17.58 -28.89
C ASN A 133 8.82 -17.33 -29.67
N THR A 134 8.81 -16.41 -30.66
CA THR A 134 10.00 -16.08 -31.47
C THR A 134 10.71 -14.81 -31.01
N ASN A 135 10.19 -14.15 -29.98
CA ASN A 135 10.79 -12.97 -29.35
C ASN A 135 10.50 -13.00 -27.84
N PRO A 136 11.02 -14.00 -27.10
CA PRO A 136 10.69 -14.16 -25.69
C PRO A 136 11.44 -13.15 -24.81
N LEU A 137 10.93 -12.94 -23.60
CA LEU A 137 11.64 -12.25 -22.52
C LEU A 137 12.29 -13.28 -21.60
N VAL A 138 13.61 -13.25 -21.46
CA VAL A 138 14.31 -14.00 -20.42
C VAL A 138 14.29 -13.17 -19.14
N LEU A 139 13.71 -13.74 -18.08
CA LEU A 139 13.76 -13.18 -16.72
C LEU A 139 14.87 -13.91 -15.96
N GLU A 140 15.98 -13.21 -15.74
CA GLU A 140 17.17 -13.77 -15.11
C GLU A 140 16.96 -14.04 -13.62
N ILE A 141 17.85 -14.84 -13.04
CA ILE A 141 17.91 -15.02 -11.58
C ILE A 141 18.10 -13.66 -10.89
N ASN A 142 17.43 -13.47 -9.74
CA ASN A 142 17.45 -12.24 -8.94
C ASN A 142 16.85 -11.04 -9.69
N GLN A 143 15.74 -11.28 -10.39
CA GLN A 143 14.95 -10.23 -11.02
C GLN A 143 13.48 -10.32 -10.63
N SER A 144 12.86 -9.18 -10.38
CA SER A 144 11.40 -9.04 -10.33
C SER A 144 10.91 -8.41 -11.62
N LEU A 145 9.92 -9.02 -12.24
CA LEU A 145 9.14 -8.45 -13.34
C LEU A 145 7.85 -7.87 -12.76
N VAL A 146 7.71 -6.55 -12.85
CA VAL A 146 6.44 -5.87 -12.60
C VAL A 146 5.72 -5.73 -13.93
N SER A 147 4.61 -6.43 -14.09
CA SER A 147 3.73 -6.30 -15.25
C SER A 147 2.51 -5.47 -14.87
N SER A 148 2.09 -4.59 -15.78
CA SER A 148 0.97 -3.67 -15.57
C SER A 148 -0.09 -3.81 -16.63
N VAL A 149 -1.28 -3.30 -16.33
CA VAL A 149 -2.39 -3.14 -17.25
C VAL A 149 -2.74 -1.66 -17.31
N SER A 150 -2.86 -1.13 -18.52
CA SER A 150 -3.28 0.24 -18.78
C SER A 150 -4.81 0.37 -18.76
N TRP A 151 -5.31 1.54 -18.39
CA TRP A 151 -6.66 1.94 -18.79
C TRP A 151 -6.66 2.30 -20.28
N LEU A 152 -7.50 1.66 -21.08
CA LEU A 152 -7.58 1.93 -22.51
C LEU A 152 -8.66 2.97 -22.84
N TYR A 153 -8.39 3.76 -23.88
CA TYR A 153 -9.26 4.81 -24.38
C TYR A 153 -8.80 5.28 -25.76
N ASP A 154 -9.75 5.73 -26.58
CA ASP A 154 -9.48 6.41 -27.86
C ASP A 154 -9.59 7.93 -27.71
N SER A 155 -10.42 8.39 -26.77
CA SER A 155 -10.55 9.80 -26.40
C SER A 155 -11.05 9.93 -24.96
N SER A 156 -11.10 11.15 -24.40
CA SER A 156 -11.70 11.37 -23.07
C SER A 156 -13.22 11.10 -23.02
N ALA A 157 -13.87 10.89 -24.17
CA ALA A 157 -15.29 10.54 -24.27
C ALA A 157 -15.51 9.06 -24.67
N ASP A 158 -14.45 8.35 -25.03
CA ASP A 158 -14.48 6.96 -25.48
C ASP A 158 -13.38 6.17 -24.75
N THR A 159 -13.76 5.63 -23.59
CA THR A 159 -12.86 5.00 -22.63
C THR A 159 -13.42 3.64 -22.23
N GLU A 160 -12.55 2.75 -21.76
CA GLU A 160 -13.00 1.54 -21.09
C GLU A 160 -13.95 1.88 -19.92
N PRO A 161 -14.98 1.05 -19.67
CA PRO A 161 -15.84 1.21 -18.50
C PRO A 161 -15.04 1.26 -17.20
N GLY A 162 -15.26 2.31 -16.40
CA GLY A 162 -14.56 2.54 -15.13
C GLY A 162 -13.25 3.30 -15.24
N CYS A 163 -12.83 3.70 -16.45
CA CYS A 163 -11.64 4.53 -16.64
C CYS A 163 -11.69 5.80 -15.78
N PRO A 164 -10.63 6.13 -15.02
CA PRO A 164 -10.59 7.30 -14.17
C PRO A 164 -10.75 8.61 -14.94
N ALA A 165 -11.10 9.66 -14.19
CA ALA A 165 -11.22 11.00 -14.74
C ALA A 165 -9.89 11.48 -15.34
N PHE A 166 -9.98 12.15 -16.49
CA PHE A 166 -8.82 12.73 -17.17
C PHE A 166 -8.33 13.97 -16.42
N ASN A 167 -7.02 14.07 -16.25
CA ASN A 167 -6.43 15.30 -15.79
C ASN A 167 -6.38 16.34 -16.92
N ASN A 168 -6.85 17.56 -16.62
CA ASN A 168 -6.91 18.64 -17.62
C ASN A 168 -5.55 19.08 -18.15
N GLY A 169 -4.48 18.93 -17.36
CA GLY A 169 -3.12 19.31 -17.75
C GLY A 169 -2.44 18.23 -18.59
N THR A 170 -2.46 16.98 -18.15
CA THR A 170 -1.77 15.87 -18.85
C THR A 170 -2.58 15.26 -19.98
N LYS A 171 -3.91 15.45 -19.99
CA LYS A 171 -4.84 14.81 -20.94
C LYS A 171 -4.81 13.28 -20.88
N THR A 172 -4.50 12.74 -19.70
CA THR A 172 -4.44 11.30 -19.41
C THR A 172 -5.33 10.99 -18.20
N PRO A 173 -5.94 9.78 -18.11
CA PRO A 173 -6.57 9.30 -16.89
C PRO A 173 -5.61 9.39 -15.69
N ARG A 174 -6.17 9.62 -14.50
CA ARG A 174 -5.40 9.60 -13.27
C ARG A 174 -6.03 8.64 -12.25
N PRO A 175 -5.47 7.45 -12.05
CA PRO A 175 -4.25 6.91 -12.69
C PRO A 175 -4.47 6.45 -14.15
N ALA A 176 -3.38 6.35 -14.91
CA ALA A 176 -3.36 5.73 -16.24
C ALA A 176 -3.30 4.20 -16.16
N LEU A 177 -2.79 3.65 -15.05
CA LEU A 177 -2.71 2.21 -14.82
C LEU A 177 -3.96 1.70 -14.09
N LYS A 178 -4.39 0.50 -14.49
CA LYS A 178 -5.51 -0.23 -13.93
C LYS A 178 -5.05 -1.25 -12.90
N ALA A 179 -4.15 -2.15 -13.27
CA ALA A 179 -3.64 -3.20 -12.38
C ALA A 179 -2.14 -3.41 -12.52
N ALA A 180 -1.50 -4.02 -11.52
CA ALA A 180 -0.13 -4.49 -11.60
C ALA A 180 0.10 -5.77 -10.77
N SER A 181 1.08 -6.58 -11.16
CA SER A 181 1.53 -7.76 -10.41
C SER A 181 3.02 -8.00 -10.55
N VAL A 182 3.60 -8.70 -9.56
CA VAL A 182 5.03 -8.99 -9.50
C VAL A 182 5.27 -10.49 -9.64
N LEU A 183 6.20 -10.85 -10.53
CA LEU A 183 6.80 -12.19 -10.62
C LEU A 183 8.28 -12.08 -10.27
N THR A 184 8.75 -12.87 -9.31
CA THR A 184 10.17 -12.83 -8.89
C THR A 184 10.90 -14.12 -9.28
N SER A 185 11.99 -13.98 -10.04
CA SER A 185 12.87 -15.09 -10.42
C SER A 185 14.00 -15.25 -9.39
N LEU A 186 14.11 -16.43 -8.80
CA LEU A 186 15.08 -16.78 -7.74
C LEU A 186 15.98 -17.94 -8.18
N ALA A 187 17.17 -18.02 -7.58
CA ALA A 187 18.11 -19.13 -7.84
C ALA A 187 17.65 -20.47 -7.25
N PHE A 188 16.85 -20.43 -6.17
CA PHE A 188 16.39 -21.59 -5.43
C PHE A 188 15.03 -21.28 -4.77
N ILE A 189 14.34 -22.35 -4.35
CA ILE A 189 13.08 -22.26 -3.61
C ILE A 189 13.32 -21.53 -2.29
N PRO A 190 12.64 -20.41 -2.00
CA PRO A 190 12.76 -19.74 -0.71
C PRO A 190 12.13 -20.57 0.42
N PRO A 191 12.55 -20.40 1.68
CA PRO A 191 11.89 -21.04 2.82
C PRO A 191 10.38 -20.74 2.85
N SER A 192 9.56 -21.70 3.29
CA SER A 192 8.13 -21.49 3.48
C SER A 192 7.86 -20.30 4.41
N GLY A 193 6.89 -19.45 4.06
CA GLY A 193 6.55 -18.24 4.84
C GLY A 193 7.50 -17.06 4.62
N SER A 194 8.36 -17.10 3.60
CA SER A 194 9.22 -15.97 3.25
C SER A 194 8.42 -14.80 2.69
N PHE A 195 8.81 -13.59 3.05
CA PHE A 195 8.35 -12.37 2.39
C PHE A 195 9.01 -12.22 1.01
N ARG A 196 8.31 -11.55 0.10
CA ARG A 196 8.87 -11.20 -1.22
C ARG A 196 9.98 -10.16 -1.01
N PRO A 197 11.15 -10.28 -1.66
CA PRO A 197 12.11 -9.19 -1.67
C PRO A 197 11.52 -7.97 -2.41
N PRO A 198 12.04 -6.75 -2.20
CA PRO A 198 11.48 -5.56 -2.85
C PRO A 198 11.42 -5.71 -4.36
N TYR A 199 10.34 -5.26 -5.02
CA TYR A 199 10.23 -5.37 -6.48
C TYR A 199 11.18 -4.40 -7.21
N SER A 200 11.49 -3.25 -6.59
CA SER A 200 12.42 -2.25 -7.11
C SER A 200 13.88 -2.64 -6.83
N GLY A 201 14.80 -2.17 -7.67
CA GLY A 201 16.24 -2.37 -7.48
C GLY A 201 16.76 -3.77 -7.79
N ALA A 202 18.07 -3.96 -7.65
CA ALA A 202 18.74 -5.21 -8.03
C ALA A 202 18.86 -6.24 -6.90
N ASP A 203 18.73 -5.84 -5.63
CA ASP A 203 18.76 -6.79 -4.52
C ASP A 203 17.44 -7.58 -4.48
N LYS A 204 17.56 -8.91 -4.58
CA LYS A 204 16.44 -9.86 -4.48
C LYS A 204 16.70 -10.92 -3.41
N THR A 205 17.55 -10.59 -2.44
CA THR A 205 17.82 -11.46 -1.29
C THR A 205 16.53 -11.65 -0.49
N VAL A 206 16.11 -12.90 -0.35
CA VAL A 206 14.96 -13.27 0.49
C VAL A 206 15.40 -13.22 1.95
N LYS A 207 15.25 -12.04 2.57
CA LYS A 207 15.81 -11.74 3.90
C LYS A 207 14.88 -12.10 5.06
N TYR A 208 13.57 -12.05 4.84
CA TYR A 208 12.58 -12.07 5.92
C TYR A 208 11.60 -13.24 5.81
N ASN A 209 11.12 -13.69 6.96
CA ASN A 209 10.15 -14.78 7.08
C ASN A 209 9.12 -14.47 8.18
N GLU A 210 7.88 -14.93 8.01
CA GLU A 210 6.79 -14.68 8.97
C GLU A 210 7.08 -15.19 10.39
N THR A 211 7.98 -16.17 10.53
CA THR A 211 8.43 -16.68 11.83
C THR A 211 9.25 -15.66 12.65
N GLN A 212 9.70 -14.57 12.04
CA GLN A 212 10.50 -13.51 12.70
C GLN A 212 9.63 -12.39 13.31
N ILE A 213 8.33 -12.38 13.00
CA ILE A 213 7.42 -11.28 13.32
C ILE A 213 7.30 -11.07 14.85
N GLN A 214 7.60 -9.84 15.28
CA GLN A 214 7.45 -9.35 16.66
C GLN A 214 6.03 -8.81 16.90
N ALA A 215 5.05 -9.71 16.93
CA ALA A 215 3.63 -9.32 17.02
C ALA A 215 3.24 -8.63 18.35
N ASP A 216 4.07 -8.73 19.38
CA ASP A 216 3.91 -8.09 20.69
C ASP A 216 4.08 -6.56 20.66
N ILE A 217 4.58 -6.01 19.54
CA ILE A 217 4.60 -4.57 19.28
C ILE A 217 3.18 -3.99 19.18
N LEU A 218 2.22 -4.76 18.65
CA LEU A 218 0.81 -4.37 18.56
C LEU A 218 0.14 -4.37 19.94
N LYS A 219 -0.64 -3.32 20.23
CA LYS A 219 -1.13 -3.08 21.61
C LYS A 219 -2.40 -3.82 22.03
N ASN A 220 -3.09 -4.51 21.11
CA ASN A 220 -4.37 -5.19 21.39
C ASN A 220 -5.34 -4.31 22.20
N LEU A 221 -5.60 -3.11 21.69
CA LEU A 221 -6.44 -2.10 22.31
C LEU A 221 -7.89 -2.56 22.38
N ASP A 222 -8.56 -2.25 23.49
CA ASP A 222 -9.96 -2.59 23.67
C ASP A 222 -10.85 -1.82 22.69
N PRO A 223 -11.59 -2.50 21.78
CA PRO A 223 -12.39 -1.82 20.76
C PRO A 223 -13.68 -1.21 21.33
N SER A 224 -13.98 -1.40 22.62
CA SER A 224 -15.17 -0.87 23.27
C SER A 224 -15.26 0.66 23.13
N GLY A 225 -16.35 1.12 22.52
CA GLY A 225 -16.60 2.55 22.30
C GLY A 225 -15.97 3.11 21.02
N ILE A 226 -15.28 2.30 20.22
CA ILE A 226 -14.83 2.67 18.88
C ILE A 226 -15.96 2.46 17.87
N SER A 227 -16.16 3.44 16.99
CA SER A 227 -17.19 3.46 15.95
C SER A 227 -16.58 3.27 14.56
N GLN A 228 -17.40 2.80 13.60
CA GLN A 228 -17.05 2.66 12.17
C GLN A 228 -15.80 1.79 11.91
N ILE A 229 -15.53 0.81 12.77
CA ILE A 229 -14.40 -0.13 12.59
C ILE A 229 -14.51 -0.76 11.19
N PRO A 230 -13.52 -0.56 10.30
CA PRO A 230 -13.56 -1.10 8.95
C PRO A 230 -13.48 -2.62 8.97
N ASP A 231 -14.10 -3.27 7.99
CA ASP A 231 -14.01 -4.72 7.82
C ASP A 231 -12.56 -5.14 7.54
N SER A 232 -12.07 -6.20 8.21
CA SER A 232 -10.69 -6.66 7.99
C SER A 232 -10.48 -7.23 6.61
N ALA A 233 -11.45 -7.92 6.02
CA ALA A 233 -11.29 -8.52 4.70
C ALA A 233 -11.22 -7.44 3.62
N ASP A 234 -12.00 -6.36 3.75
CA ASP A 234 -11.88 -5.20 2.87
C ASP A 234 -10.48 -4.55 3.00
N MET A 235 -9.99 -4.40 4.23
CA MET A 235 -8.65 -3.87 4.48
C MET A 235 -7.53 -4.80 3.98
N GLU A 236 -7.71 -6.12 4.09
CA GLU A 236 -6.77 -7.09 3.53
C GLU A 236 -6.74 -6.99 2.00
N ALA A 237 -7.90 -6.91 1.35
CA ALA A 237 -8.00 -6.75 -0.10
C ALA A 237 -7.39 -5.43 -0.61
N ASP A 238 -7.47 -4.36 0.18
CA ASP A 238 -6.86 -3.06 -0.11
C ASP A 238 -5.32 -3.11 -0.20
N PHE A 239 -4.68 -4.06 0.50
CA PHE A 239 -3.22 -4.17 0.62
C PHE A 239 -2.65 -5.48 0.04
N GLU A 240 -3.47 -6.46 -0.38
CA GLU A 240 -2.99 -7.74 -0.95
C GLU A 240 -2.16 -7.58 -2.24
N ARG A 241 -2.36 -6.44 -2.92
CA ARG A 241 -1.75 -6.15 -4.22
C ARG A 241 -0.56 -5.24 -4.05
N VAL A 242 0.43 -5.37 -4.93
CA VAL A 242 1.60 -4.50 -4.93
C VAL A 242 1.20 -3.03 -5.04
N TRP A 243 1.60 -2.22 -4.06
CA TRP A 243 1.52 -0.77 -4.16
C TRP A 243 2.71 -0.27 -4.98
N LEU A 244 2.45 -0.04 -6.27
CA LEU A 244 3.45 0.40 -7.24
C LEU A 244 3.75 1.90 -7.07
N ASP A 245 4.72 2.23 -6.21
CA ASP A 245 5.01 3.59 -5.70
C ASP A 245 6.45 4.06 -6.02
N HIS A 246 7.10 3.44 -7.01
CA HIS A 246 8.50 3.70 -7.32
C HIS A 246 8.75 4.96 -8.17
N VAL A 247 7.72 5.49 -8.85
CA VAL A 247 7.84 6.69 -9.69
C VAL A 247 7.81 7.93 -8.80
N ASN A 248 8.88 8.71 -8.84
CA ASN A 248 9.07 9.83 -7.95
C ASN A 248 8.04 10.98 -8.16
N ASP A 249 7.74 11.66 -7.06
CA ASP A 249 6.94 12.87 -6.95
C ASP A 249 5.48 12.69 -7.43
N TYR A 250 4.79 13.78 -7.77
CA TYR A 250 3.38 13.78 -8.14
C TYR A 250 3.05 12.83 -9.32
N LEU A 251 4.05 12.46 -10.12
CA LEU A 251 3.91 11.52 -11.24
C LEU A 251 3.54 10.11 -10.77
N GLY A 252 3.91 9.71 -9.54
CA GLY A 252 3.50 8.44 -8.94
C GLY A 252 1.99 8.22 -9.03
N SER A 253 1.20 9.25 -8.72
CA SER A 253 -0.28 9.15 -8.78
C SER A 253 -0.88 8.87 -10.17
N TYR A 254 -0.11 8.95 -11.25
CA TYR A 254 -0.55 8.51 -12.58
C TYR A 254 -0.23 7.03 -12.84
N VAL A 255 0.76 6.46 -12.15
CA VAL A 255 1.14 5.06 -12.28
C VAL A 255 0.64 4.17 -11.14
N HIS A 256 0.05 4.73 -10.09
CA HIS A 256 -0.60 3.97 -9.02
C HIS A 256 -1.81 3.21 -9.58
N PRO A 257 -1.77 1.89 -9.81
CA PRO A 257 -2.84 1.21 -10.53
C PRO A 257 -4.13 1.23 -9.69
N SER A 258 -5.26 1.61 -10.30
CA SER A 258 -6.52 1.85 -9.56
C SER A 258 -7.05 0.62 -8.82
N GLU A 259 -6.75 -0.56 -9.31
CA GLU A 259 -7.12 -1.84 -8.70
C GLU A 259 -6.15 -2.30 -7.61
N ASN A 260 -4.94 -1.73 -7.55
CA ASN A 260 -3.90 -2.07 -6.58
C ASN A 260 -3.87 -1.10 -5.41
N ILE A 261 -4.08 0.18 -5.70
CA ILE A 261 -4.10 1.27 -4.72
C ILE A 261 -5.49 1.90 -4.86
N PRO A 262 -6.53 1.29 -4.24
CA PRO A 262 -7.94 1.65 -4.43
C PRO A 262 -8.29 2.92 -3.65
N VAL A 263 -7.70 4.03 -4.08
CA VAL A 263 -7.93 5.38 -3.55
C VAL A 263 -8.21 6.35 -4.67
N LYS A 264 -8.96 7.40 -4.34
CA LYS A 264 -9.33 8.45 -5.29
C LYS A 264 -8.07 9.04 -5.95
N ASN A 265 -8.02 8.94 -7.28
CA ASN A 265 -6.97 9.47 -8.16
C ASN A 265 -5.54 8.99 -7.85
N GLY A 266 -5.36 7.87 -7.14
CA GLY A 266 -4.04 7.43 -6.68
C GLY A 266 -3.32 8.48 -5.82
N TYR A 267 -4.06 9.35 -5.12
CA TYR A 267 -3.52 10.54 -4.47
C TYR A 267 -3.00 10.27 -3.06
N GLY A 268 -1.84 10.85 -2.74
CA GLY A 268 -1.07 10.57 -1.52
C GLY A 268 -1.83 10.73 -0.22
N GLN A 269 -2.66 11.77 -0.09
CA GLN A 269 -3.54 11.97 1.06
C GLN A 269 -4.37 10.73 1.37
N TYR A 270 -5.10 10.21 0.38
CA TYR A 270 -5.99 9.08 0.58
C TYR A 270 -5.22 7.76 0.79
N MET A 271 -4.03 7.64 0.17
CA MET A 271 -3.12 6.52 0.47
C MET A 271 -2.71 6.54 1.94
N SER A 272 -2.30 7.70 2.44
CA SER A 272 -1.85 7.89 3.82
C SER A 272 -2.95 7.67 4.85
N MET A 273 -4.17 8.15 4.57
CA MET A 273 -5.34 7.85 5.39
C MET A 273 -5.57 6.34 5.47
N LYS A 274 -5.56 5.64 4.33
CA LYS A 274 -5.75 4.18 4.26
C LYS A 274 -4.66 3.42 5.02
N ILE A 275 -3.39 3.83 4.89
CA ILE A 275 -2.26 3.32 5.68
C ILE A 275 -2.50 3.53 7.19
N GLY A 276 -2.92 4.73 7.58
CA GLY A 276 -3.22 5.07 8.97
C GLY A 276 -4.32 4.18 9.55
N VAL A 277 -5.42 4.02 8.81
CA VAL A 277 -6.53 3.12 9.18
C VAL A 277 -6.04 1.69 9.37
N ALA A 278 -5.25 1.15 8.45
CA ALA A 278 -4.72 -0.21 8.56
C ALA A 278 -3.87 -0.40 9.85
N PHE A 279 -2.99 0.56 10.16
CA PHE A 279 -2.18 0.46 11.38
C PHE A 279 -2.98 0.62 12.67
N LEU A 280 -4.00 1.50 12.67
CA LEU A 280 -4.91 1.62 13.81
C LEU A 280 -5.72 0.33 14.01
N LEU A 281 -6.23 -0.25 12.93
CA LEU A 281 -6.96 -1.52 12.95
C LEU A 281 -6.09 -2.65 13.52
N LEU A 282 -4.85 -2.80 13.04
CA LEU A 282 -3.90 -3.80 13.55
C LEU A 282 -3.62 -3.67 15.06
N ASN A 283 -3.81 -2.48 15.64
CA ASN A 283 -3.64 -2.27 17.08
C ASN A 283 -4.86 -2.69 17.92
N LEU A 284 -6.04 -2.93 17.35
CA LEU A 284 -7.22 -3.38 18.12
C LEU A 284 -7.14 -4.85 18.54
N ASP A 285 -7.81 -5.22 19.63
CA ASP A 285 -7.97 -6.60 20.09
C ASP A 285 -9.02 -7.33 19.24
N TYR A 286 -8.56 -8.14 18.28
CA TYR A 286 -9.44 -8.89 17.37
C TYR A 286 -10.28 -9.94 18.09
N THR A 287 -9.86 -10.41 19.28
CA THR A 287 -10.66 -11.38 20.05
C THR A 287 -11.99 -10.80 20.55
N LYS A 288 -12.11 -9.47 20.52
CA LYS A 288 -13.30 -8.72 20.93
C LYS A 288 -14.07 -8.13 19.74
N LEU A 289 -13.63 -8.38 18.51
CA LEU A 289 -14.28 -7.86 17.31
C LEU A 289 -15.10 -8.97 16.61
N PRO A 290 -16.41 -8.75 16.37
CA PRO A 290 -17.23 -9.73 15.67
C PRO A 290 -16.80 -9.84 14.20
N GLY A 291 -16.54 -11.05 13.71
CA GLY A 291 -16.15 -11.30 12.31
C GLY A 291 -14.64 -11.31 12.06
N PHE A 292 -13.83 -10.88 13.03
CA PHE A 292 -12.37 -10.82 12.90
C PHE A 292 -11.75 -12.07 13.53
N THR A 293 -11.04 -12.86 12.72
CA THR A 293 -10.47 -14.13 13.18
C THR A 293 -8.96 -14.10 13.34
N SER A 294 -8.26 -13.20 12.64
CA SER A 294 -6.80 -13.10 12.68
C SER A 294 -6.32 -11.75 12.14
N LYS A 295 -5.19 -11.26 12.66
CA LYS A 295 -4.47 -10.10 12.10
C LYS A 295 -3.49 -10.50 11.00
N LYS A 296 -3.29 -11.79 10.78
CA LYS A 296 -2.11 -12.35 10.07
C LYS A 296 -1.99 -11.80 8.65
N THR A 297 -3.05 -11.82 7.87
CA THR A 297 -3.02 -11.39 6.46
C THR A 297 -2.67 -9.91 6.38
N LEU A 298 -3.45 -9.03 7.02
CA LEU A 298 -3.18 -7.59 7.00
C LEU A 298 -1.80 -7.25 7.55
N LEU A 299 -1.35 -7.92 8.62
CA LEU A 299 -0.02 -7.73 9.18
C LEU A 299 1.07 -8.05 8.15
N ASN A 300 0.96 -9.18 7.45
CA ASN A 300 1.90 -9.58 6.42
C ASN A 300 1.92 -8.58 5.25
N GLU A 301 0.75 -8.11 4.79
CA GLU A 301 0.68 -7.13 3.70
C GLU A 301 1.30 -5.77 4.10
N MET A 302 1.04 -5.29 5.31
CA MET A 302 1.64 -4.04 5.80
C MET A 302 3.16 -4.17 6.00
N ILE A 303 3.66 -5.34 6.41
CA ILE A 303 5.10 -5.61 6.45
C ILE A 303 5.68 -5.63 5.03
N GLN A 304 5.01 -6.27 4.07
CA GLN A 304 5.46 -6.33 2.69
C GLN A 304 5.53 -4.94 2.04
N LEU A 305 4.54 -4.07 2.32
CA LEU A 305 4.57 -2.67 1.90
C LEU A 305 5.82 -1.95 2.42
N GLY A 306 6.15 -2.11 3.70
CA GLY A 306 7.37 -1.52 4.28
C GLY A 306 8.67 -2.06 3.66
N ILE A 307 8.72 -3.35 3.31
CA ILE A 307 9.84 -3.95 2.58
C ILE A 307 9.99 -3.31 1.19
N ASP A 308 8.90 -3.18 0.44
CA ASP A 308 8.94 -2.58 -0.90
C ASP A 308 9.38 -1.11 -0.87
N LEU A 309 8.83 -0.32 0.06
CA LEU A 309 9.21 1.08 0.26
C LEU A 309 10.67 1.21 0.69
N THR A 310 11.17 0.31 1.53
CA THR A 310 12.61 0.27 1.87
C THR A 310 13.46 0.03 0.63
N GLY A 311 13.07 -0.92 -0.23
CA GLY A 311 13.79 -1.16 -1.48
C GLY A 311 13.77 0.04 -2.42
N ILE A 312 12.67 0.80 -2.48
CA ILE A 312 12.63 2.06 -3.25
C ILE A 312 13.61 3.07 -2.65
N ALA A 313 13.60 3.28 -1.34
CA ALA A 313 14.50 4.22 -0.67
C ALA A 313 15.98 3.85 -0.86
N ASP A 314 16.33 2.57 -0.70
CA ASP A 314 17.70 2.05 -0.87
C ASP A 314 18.22 2.21 -2.30
N ASN A 315 17.32 2.31 -3.28
CA ASN A 315 17.65 2.56 -4.68
C ASN A 315 17.50 4.04 -5.06
N GLY A 316 17.52 4.97 -4.09
CA GLY A 316 17.54 6.42 -4.31
C GLY A 316 16.16 7.07 -4.45
N GLY A 317 15.08 6.31 -4.29
CA GLY A 317 13.73 6.85 -4.23
C GLY A 317 13.51 7.73 -3.01
N ASN A 318 12.56 8.66 -3.14
CA ASN A 318 12.20 9.60 -2.09
C ASN A 318 10.77 10.10 -2.28
N TRP A 319 10.22 10.70 -1.23
CA TRP A 319 8.83 11.14 -1.14
C TRP A 319 8.77 12.59 -0.65
N PRO A 320 9.25 13.55 -1.44
CA PRO A 320 9.44 14.92 -0.98
C PRO A 320 8.15 15.67 -0.75
N SER A 321 8.23 16.74 0.04
CA SER A 321 7.12 17.66 0.22
C SER A 321 6.60 18.19 -1.12
N ASN A 322 5.36 17.83 -1.46
CA ASN A 322 4.67 18.35 -2.62
C ASN A 322 3.16 18.36 -2.40
N GLY A 323 2.65 19.37 -1.68
CA GLY A 323 1.21 19.48 -1.46
C GLY A 323 0.72 18.28 -0.67
N GLY A 324 -0.07 17.37 -1.28
CA GLY A 324 -0.56 16.15 -0.62
C GLY A 324 -0.19 14.83 -1.33
N HIS A 325 0.94 14.77 -2.02
CA HIS A 325 1.25 13.65 -2.92
C HIS A 325 2.00 12.47 -2.26
N ASN A 326 2.88 12.70 -1.30
CA ASN A 326 3.94 11.73 -0.96
C ASN A 326 3.94 11.28 0.51
N MET A 327 2.92 11.62 1.28
CA MET A 327 2.85 11.32 2.71
C MET A 327 2.60 9.83 3.05
N GLY A 328 3.00 9.41 4.24
CA GLY A 328 2.58 8.14 4.86
C GLY A 328 3.48 6.92 4.57
N ARG A 329 4.62 7.10 3.89
CA ARG A 329 5.53 5.99 3.57
C ARG A 329 6.47 5.64 4.72
N LYS A 330 6.90 6.64 5.50
CA LYS A 330 7.88 6.44 6.57
C LYS A 330 7.37 5.51 7.67
N ILE A 331 6.08 5.62 8.03
CA ILE A 331 5.46 4.74 9.03
C ILE A 331 5.55 3.27 8.62
N ALA A 332 5.34 2.94 7.35
CA ALA A 332 5.33 1.56 6.88
C ALA A 332 6.73 0.95 6.93
N ILE A 333 7.75 1.74 6.60
CA ILE A 333 9.16 1.34 6.72
C ILE A 333 9.50 1.08 8.20
N ILE A 334 9.21 2.04 9.09
CA ILE A 334 9.49 1.89 10.54
C ILE A 334 8.74 0.68 11.11
N PHE A 335 7.47 0.50 10.73
CA PHE A 335 6.64 -0.62 11.16
C PHE A 335 7.23 -1.96 10.74
N ALA A 336 7.60 -2.14 9.47
CA ALA A 336 8.25 -3.36 9.00
C ALA A 336 9.58 -3.61 9.72
N GLY A 337 10.38 -2.55 9.92
CA GLY A 337 11.61 -2.62 10.72
C GLY A 337 11.39 -3.08 12.15
N ALA A 338 10.35 -2.57 12.81
CA ALA A 338 10.00 -2.96 14.16
C ALA A 338 9.54 -4.43 14.20
N MET A 339 8.60 -4.82 13.33
CA MET A 339 8.05 -6.18 13.24
C MET A 339 9.10 -7.23 12.91
N LEU A 340 10.09 -6.92 12.07
CA LEU A 340 11.13 -7.85 11.64
C LEU A 340 12.43 -7.69 12.45
N ASN A 341 12.43 -6.80 13.45
CA ASN A 341 13.60 -6.39 14.22
C ASN A 341 14.80 -5.95 13.34
N ASP A 342 14.53 -5.35 12.19
CA ASP A 342 15.56 -4.90 11.25
C ASP A 342 16.10 -3.52 11.63
N THR A 343 17.42 -3.43 11.86
CA THR A 343 18.05 -2.18 12.31
C THR A 343 18.07 -1.09 11.25
N HIS A 344 18.15 -1.47 9.96
CA HIS A 344 18.18 -0.50 8.86
C HIS A 344 16.81 0.20 8.76
N MET A 345 15.72 -0.56 8.62
CA MET A 345 14.36 0.00 8.54
C MET A 345 13.95 0.77 9.79
N LYS A 346 14.33 0.32 11.00
CA LYS A 346 14.09 1.08 12.25
C LYS A 346 14.82 2.42 12.28
N SER A 347 15.91 2.57 11.53
CA SER A 347 16.70 3.80 11.47
C SER A 347 16.19 4.82 10.45
N ALA A 348 15.03 4.59 9.83
CA ALA A 348 14.46 5.46 8.79
C ALA A 348 14.31 6.94 9.20
N GLY A 349 14.18 7.23 10.50
CA GLY A 349 14.21 8.61 11.02
C GLY A 349 15.54 9.35 10.90
N THR A 350 16.61 8.66 10.49
CA THR A 350 17.96 9.22 10.31
C THR A 350 18.47 9.08 8.88
N TRP A 351 17.67 8.54 7.97
CA TRP A 351 18.02 8.43 6.57
C TRP A 351 18.07 9.82 5.92
N THR A 352 18.84 9.93 4.83
CA THR A 352 18.84 11.12 3.97
C THR A 352 17.67 11.13 2.99
N THR A 353 16.87 10.06 2.95
CA THR A 353 15.64 9.97 2.17
C THR A 353 14.67 11.04 2.65
N SER A 354 14.14 11.80 1.69
CA SER A 354 13.16 12.83 1.96
C SER A 354 11.76 12.20 2.13
N PHE A 355 11.07 12.60 3.18
CA PHE A 355 9.71 12.16 3.53
C PHE A 355 8.84 13.40 3.73
N GLN A 356 7.70 13.47 3.04
CA GLN A 356 6.89 14.68 2.94
C GLN A 356 6.45 15.21 4.32
N GLU A 357 6.02 14.32 5.21
CA GLU A 357 5.72 14.62 6.61
C GLU A 357 6.83 15.40 7.32
N ASP A 358 8.09 15.02 7.14
CA ASP A 358 9.24 15.64 7.77
C ASP A 358 9.63 16.94 7.07
N ASP A 359 9.59 16.93 5.74
CA ASP A 359 9.93 18.08 4.91
C ASP A 359 8.91 19.24 5.03
N SER A 360 7.69 18.94 5.47
CA SER A 360 6.59 19.90 5.55
C SER A 360 6.31 20.40 6.96
N THR A 361 6.69 19.66 8.01
CA THR A 361 6.42 20.05 9.41
C THR A 361 7.68 20.54 10.10
N PHE A 362 7.57 21.60 10.88
CA PHE A 362 8.72 22.26 11.50
C PHE A 362 8.31 23.01 12.76
N TYR A 363 9.28 23.39 13.58
CA TYR A 363 9.06 24.42 14.60
C TYR A 363 9.48 25.76 14.03
N VAL A 364 8.61 26.75 14.12
CA VAL A 364 8.91 28.11 13.64
C VAL A 364 10.19 28.62 14.30
N SER A 365 11.13 29.08 13.49
CA SER A 365 12.41 29.65 13.91
C SER A 365 12.47 31.15 13.62
N GLN A 366 13.49 31.84 14.14
CA GLN A 366 13.74 33.23 13.77
C GLN A 366 13.95 33.40 12.25
N ALA A 367 14.57 32.42 11.59
CA ALA A 367 14.75 32.46 10.14
C ALA A 367 13.42 32.43 9.37
N ASP A 368 12.40 31.77 9.93
CA ASP A 368 11.07 31.71 9.31
C ASP A 368 10.31 33.03 9.48
N VAL A 369 10.42 33.64 10.67
CA VAL A 369 9.96 35.01 10.92
C VAL A 369 10.60 35.96 9.91
N ASP A 370 11.94 36.05 9.90
CA ASP A 370 12.69 36.95 9.02
C ASP A 370 12.29 36.76 7.56
N ARG A 371 12.16 35.51 7.11
CA ARG A 371 11.79 35.17 5.73
C ARG A 371 10.46 35.78 5.32
N THR A 372 9.45 35.69 6.17
CA THR A 372 8.10 36.22 5.90
C THR A 372 7.99 37.74 5.97
N HIS A 373 9.01 38.43 6.48
CA HIS A 373 9.08 39.91 6.51
C HIS A 373 9.95 40.51 5.39
N THR A 374 10.30 39.71 4.37
CA THR A 374 11.06 40.19 3.21
C THR A 374 10.17 40.40 1.97
N ALA A 375 10.63 41.26 1.05
CA ALA A 375 10.01 41.40 -0.28
C ALA A 375 10.16 40.13 -1.17
N LEU A 376 10.96 39.15 -0.75
CA LEU A 376 11.12 37.87 -1.46
C LEU A 376 10.06 36.85 -1.06
N TRP A 377 9.37 37.05 0.06
CA TRP A 377 8.29 36.17 0.51
C TRP A 377 7.16 36.15 -0.50
N LYS A 378 6.82 34.96 -0.97
CA LYS A 378 5.84 34.70 -2.04
C LYS A 378 5.01 33.49 -1.64
N PRO A 379 4.16 33.63 -0.62
CA PRO A 379 3.29 32.55 -0.18
C PRO A 379 2.36 32.11 -1.30
N ASP A 380 1.87 30.89 -1.24
CA ASP A 380 0.82 30.44 -2.14
C ASP A 380 -0.53 31.09 -1.75
N LEU A 381 -1.06 31.93 -2.64
CA LEU A 381 -2.27 32.74 -2.41
C LEU A 381 -3.51 32.21 -3.14
N ARG A 382 -3.50 30.94 -3.58
CA ARG A 382 -4.64 30.38 -4.34
C ARG A 382 -5.95 30.40 -3.56
N TYR A 383 -5.90 30.25 -2.24
CA TYR A 383 -7.10 30.08 -1.40
C TYR A 383 -7.19 31.04 -0.21
N CYS A 384 -6.13 31.76 0.12
CA CYS A 384 -6.09 32.63 1.29
C CYS A 384 -5.15 33.82 1.12
N THR A 385 -5.19 34.73 2.10
CA THR A 385 -4.29 35.88 2.17
C THR A 385 -2.96 35.50 2.84
N ALA A 386 -1.93 36.33 2.62
CA ALA A 386 -0.64 36.18 3.26
C ALA A 386 -0.71 36.54 4.75
N VAL A 387 -0.25 35.65 5.64
CA VAL A 387 -0.04 35.95 7.07
C VAL A 387 1.40 35.59 7.43
N PRO A 388 2.23 36.55 7.87
CA PRO A 388 3.62 36.29 8.20
C PRO A 388 3.73 35.56 9.54
N TYR A 389 4.90 34.96 9.78
CA TYR A 389 5.29 34.53 11.12
C TYR A 389 5.80 35.72 11.93
N GLU A 390 5.49 35.72 13.21
CA GLU A 390 5.91 36.74 14.17
C GLU A 390 6.83 36.14 15.24
N SER A 391 7.59 36.97 15.95
CA SER A 391 8.48 36.48 17.02
C SER A 391 7.75 35.68 18.12
N SER A 392 6.45 35.93 18.32
CA SER A 392 5.61 35.16 19.24
C SER A 392 5.28 33.75 18.77
N ASP A 393 5.54 33.43 17.50
CA ASP A 393 5.30 32.11 16.93
C ASP A 393 6.53 31.19 17.04
N ILE A 394 7.70 31.69 17.45
CA ILE A 394 8.90 30.87 17.56
C ILE A 394 8.66 29.69 18.51
N GLY A 395 8.98 28.48 18.03
CA GLY A 395 8.72 27.22 18.72
C GLY A 395 7.33 26.63 18.49
N LEU A 396 6.45 27.31 17.76
CA LEU A 396 5.15 26.76 17.35
C LEU A 396 5.36 25.61 16.35
N PRO A 397 4.78 24.42 16.57
CA PRO A 397 4.77 23.38 15.55
C PRO A 397 3.85 23.80 14.40
N GLU A 398 4.39 23.78 13.20
CA GLU A 398 3.79 24.40 12.04
C GLU A 398 4.03 23.56 10.77
N TRP A 399 3.25 23.87 9.73
CA TRP A 399 3.29 23.19 8.46
C TRP A 399 3.47 24.17 7.30
N GLY A 400 4.24 23.75 6.30
CA GLY A 400 4.49 24.46 5.06
C GLY A 400 4.47 23.51 3.86
N ILE A 401 3.89 23.96 2.74
CA ILE A 401 3.64 23.14 1.54
C ILE A 401 4.88 22.39 1.05
N ARG A 402 6.05 23.05 1.14
CA ARG A 402 7.36 22.54 0.75
C ARG A 402 8.45 23.17 1.62
N HIS A 403 8.26 23.19 2.93
CA HIS A 403 9.07 23.98 3.87
C HIS A 403 10.58 23.75 3.67
N LEU A 404 11.03 22.50 3.55
CA LEU A 404 12.45 22.18 3.38
C LEU A 404 13.10 22.81 2.14
N VAL A 405 12.39 22.85 1.00
CA VAL A 405 12.98 23.20 -0.31
C VAL A 405 12.48 24.52 -0.91
N LYS A 406 11.30 25.00 -0.50
CA LYS A 406 10.71 26.27 -0.93
C LYS A 406 10.03 27.00 0.25
N PRO A 407 10.76 27.32 1.31
CA PRO A 407 10.18 27.93 2.51
C PRO A 407 9.64 29.35 2.28
N LEU A 408 10.01 30.02 1.17
CA LEU A 408 9.43 31.32 0.78
C LEU A 408 7.95 31.22 0.38
N SER A 409 7.44 30.00 0.18
CA SER A 409 6.03 29.74 -0.12
C SER A 409 5.19 29.43 1.12
N ASP A 410 5.81 29.37 2.30
CA ASP A 410 5.10 29.11 3.54
C ASP A 410 4.16 30.27 3.89
N ASN A 411 3.02 29.92 4.47
CA ASN A 411 2.01 30.87 4.90
C ASN A 411 1.43 30.40 6.24
N LYS A 412 1.53 31.26 7.26
CA LYS A 412 0.98 30.97 8.59
C LYS A 412 -0.55 30.84 8.56
N HIS A 413 -1.21 31.45 7.56
CA HIS A 413 -2.66 31.42 7.42
C HIS A 413 -3.18 29.98 7.56
N TRP A 414 -4.24 29.80 8.35
CA TRP A 414 -4.76 28.46 8.61
C TRP A 414 -5.25 27.81 7.31
N ASP A 415 -5.96 28.55 6.46
CA ASP A 415 -6.35 28.08 5.12
C ASP A 415 -5.23 28.15 4.05
N ALA A 416 -3.97 28.03 4.46
CA ALA A 416 -2.85 27.87 3.53
C ALA A 416 -3.08 26.66 2.62
N THR A 417 -2.78 26.84 1.34
CA THR A 417 -3.01 25.83 0.29
C THR A 417 -2.42 24.46 0.66
N TYR A 418 -3.25 23.41 0.63
CA TYR A 418 -2.97 22.00 1.03
C TYR A 418 -2.83 21.72 2.53
N ARG A 419 -2.98 22.68 3.44
CA ARG A 419 -2.88 22.40 4.88
C ARG A 419 -3.94 21.39 5.34
N ASP A 420 -5.18 21.61 4.93
CA ASP A 420 -6.34 20.75 5.20
C ASP A 420 -6.15 19.31 4.70
N ILE A 421 -5.56 19.17 3.51
CA ILE A 421 -5.19 17.90 2.89
C ILE A 421 -4.15 17.14 3.72
N ASN A 422 -3.17 17.85 4.29
CA ASN A 422 -2.08 17.20 5.05
C ASN A 422 -2.51 16.82 6.46
N GLY A 423 -3.15 17.72 7.20
CA GLY A 423 -3.62 17.40 8.56
C GLY A 423 -4.53 16.17 8.57
N SER A 424 -5.52 16.13 7.68
CA SER A 424 -6.38 14.94 7.55
C SER A 424 -5.64 13.67 7.08
N GLY A 425 -4.58 13.83 6.28
CA GLY A 425 -3.76 12.71 5.82
C GLY A 425 -2.83 12.12 6.89
N TYR A 426 -2.50 12.88 7.93
CA TYR A 426 -1.51 12.52 8.95
C TYR A 426 -2.09 11.79 10.16
N ALA A 427 -3.26 12.22 10.64
CA ALA A 427 -3.88 11.79 11.90
C ALA A 427 -3.77 10.28 12.18
N GLY A 428 -4.18 9.44 11.21
CA GLY A 428 -4.24 7.99 11.41
C GLY A 428 -2.88 7.36 11.71
N PHE A 429 -1.87 7.64 10.86
CA PHE A 429 -0.55 7.04 11.05
C PHE A 429 0.23 7.69 12.20
N VAL A 430 0.01 8.98 12.49
CA VAL A 430 0.62 9.66 13.65
C VAL A 430 0.12 9.03 14.95
N LEU A 431 -1.18 8.80 15.08
CA LEU A 431 -1.75 8.12 16.23
C LEU A 431 -1.22 6.68 16.36
N ALA A 432 -1.18 5.94 15.25
CA ALA A 432 -0.65 4.59 15.25
C ALA A 432 0.83 4.53 15.68
N ALA A 433 1.65 5.48 15.21
CA ALA A 433 3.04 5.63 15.63
C ALA A 433 3.16 5.90 17.13
N GLN A 434 2.30 6.75 17.71
CA GLN A 434 2.26 6.98 19.15
C GLN A 434 1.87 5.71 19.93
N ILE A 435 0.84 4.99 19.47
CA ILE A 435 0.36 3.75 20.08
C ILE A 435 1.48 2.70 20.15
N MET A 436 2.22 2.54 19.05
CA MET A 436 3.29 1.55 18.95
C MET A 436 4.63 2.03 19.56
N GLY A 437 4.72 3.29 19.98
CA GLY A 437 5.94 3.87 20.58
C GLY A 437 7.02 4.22 19.56
N PHE A 438 6.65 4.56 18.33
CA PHE A 438 7.57 4.82 17.23
C PHE A 438 8.05 6.27 17.12
N LYS A 439 7.60 7.19 17.98
CA LYS A 439 8.00 8.61 17.93
C LYS A 439 9.52 8.80 17.92
N SER A 440 10.26 8.05 18.75
CA SER A 440 11.73 8.13 18.78
C SER A 440 12.40 7.56 17.52
N LEU A 441 11.86 6.49 16.93
CA LEU A 441 12.33 5.95 15.65
C LEU A 441 12.03 6.90 14.50
N TRP A 442 10.94 7.66 14.59
CA TRP A 442 10.58 8.67 13.62
C TRP A 442 11.56 9.83 13.60
N ASN A 443 12.02 10.27 14.78
CA ASN A 443 13.03 11.31 14.94
C ASN A 443 12.62 12.66 14.30
N HIS A 444 11.34 13.05 14.43
CA HIS A 444 10.84 14.34 13.97
C HIS A 444 9.64 14.81 14.81
N ASP A 445 9.91 15.38 15.97
CA ASP A 445 8.87 15.74 16.95
C ASP A 445 7.85 16.76 16.40
N ALA A 446 8.29 17.64 15.48
CA ALA A 446 7.44 18.69 14.90
C ALA A 446 6.20 18.13 14.22
N LEU A 447 6.27 16.94 13.59
CA LEU A 447 5.10 16.28 12.99
C LEU A 447 4.03 15.95 14.04
N PHE A 448 4.45 15.30 15.12
CA PHE A 448 3.53 14.83 16.17
C PHE A 448 2.88 16.00 16.89
N ASP A 449 3.68 17.03 17.20
CA ASP A 449 3.20 18.23 17.87
C ASP A 449 2.32 19.08 16.95
N TYR A 450 2.63 19.13 15.65
CA TYR A 450 1.79 19.79 14.65
C TYR A 450 0.44 19.10 14.53
N GLU A 451 0.41 17.77 14.50
CA GLU A 451 -0.84 17.02 14.37
C GLU A 451 -1.74 17.18 15.60
N ASP A 452 -1.16 17.19 16.81
CA ASP A 452 -1.90 17.54 18.03
C ASP A 452 -2.49 18.95 17.97
N ARG A 453 -1.71 19.92 17.49
CA ARG A 453 -2.18 21.29 17.28
C ARG A 453 -3.31 21.34 16.25
N TRP A 454 -3.12 20.73 15.09
CA TRP A 454 -4.13 20.67 14.02
C TRP A 454 -5.42 20.06 14.55
N TRP A 455 -5.32 18.94 15.27
CA TRP A 455 -6.47 18.30 15.92
C TRP A 455 -7.19 19.26 16.88
N SER A 456 -6.45 19.94 17.76
CA SER A 456 -7.05 20.85 18.76
C SER A 456 -7.85 22.00 18.15
N LEU A 457 -7.49 22.41 16.93
CA LEU A 457 -8.13 23.52 16.21
C LEU A 457 -9.28 23.07 15.30
N THR A 458 -9.28 21.81 14.87
CA THR A 458 -10.15 21.33 13.79
C THR A 458 -11.08 20.19 14.21
N GLY A 459 -10.75 19.48 15.29
CA GLY A 459 -11.45 18.26 15.69
C GLY A 459 -11.40 17.15 14.64
N GLY A 460 -10.44 17.19 13.70
CA GLY A 460 -10.36 16.24 12.59
C GLY A 460 -10.98 16.72 11.27
N THR A 461 -11.51 17.95 11.22
CA THR A 461 -12.18 18.50 10.01
C THR A 461 -11.66 19.89 9.68
N HIS A 462 -11.14 20.09 8.47
CA HIS A 462 -10.67 21.38 7.99
C HIS A 462 -11.09 21.60 6.53
N ASN A 463 -11.86 22.66 6.27
CA ASN A 463 -12.46 22.95 4.96
C ASN A 463 -13.29 21.76 4.45
N GLU A 464 -13.01 21.30 3.24
CA GLU A 464 -13.66 20.15 2.60
C GLU A 464 -12.99 18.81 2.97
N GLN A 465 -11.91 18.85 3.75
CA GLN A 465 -11.16 17.66 4.13
C GLN A 465 -11.54 17.21 5.54
N GLN A 466 -11.70 15.90 5.70
CA GLN A 466 -12.06 15.27 6.97
C GLN A 466 -11.32 13.94 7.08
N ILE A 467 -10.86 13.62 8.28
CA ILE A 467 -10.42 12.25 8.58
C ILE A 467 -11.60 11.27 8.55
N ASP A 468 -11.33 9.98 8.40
CA ASP A 468 -12.40 8.98 8.48
C ASP A 468 -12.93 8.82 9.92
N ASP A 469 -14.19 8.40 10.04
CA ASP A 469 -14.89 8.27 11.33
C ASP A 469 -14.21 7.26 12.27
N PHE A 470 -13.56 6.22 11.73
CA PHE A 470 -12.83 5.25 12.52
C PHE A 470 -11.59 5.86 13.15
N THR A 471 -10.75 6.52 12.34
CA THR A 471 -9.60 7.29 12.82
C THR A 471 -10.03 8.33 13.85
N GLN A 472 -11.17 9.00 13.64
CA GLN A 472 -11.67 10.01 14.58
C GLN A 472 -12.03 9.39 15.92
N SER A 473 -12.72 8.24 15.89
CA SER A 473 -13.09 7.49 17.08
C SER A 473 -11.86 6.98 17.84
N MET A 474 -10.87 6.44 17.12
CA MET A 474 -9.60 5.99 17.66
C MET A 474 -8.83 7.13 18.32
N TRP A 475 -8.76 8.30 17.67
CA TRP A 475 -8.07 9.47 18.20
C TRP A 475 -8.71 9.96 19.49
N ASN A 476 -10.04 10.16 19.48
CA ASN A 476 -10.79 10.60 20.65
C ASN A 476 -10.64 9.63 21.83
N ARG A 477 -10.61 8.33 21.56
CA ARG A 477 -10.49 7.29 22.59
C ARG A 477 -9.09 7.21 23.18
N PHE A 478 -8.06 7.20 22.33
CA PHE A 478 -6.73 6.73 22.71
C PHE A 478 -5.66 7.81 22.74
N ARG A 479 -5.77 8.91 21.99
CA ARG A 479 -4.66 9.88 21.85
C ARG A 479 -4.15 10.37 23.20
N ASN A 480 -5.04 10.62 24.17
CA ASN A 480 -4.70 11.15 25.48
C ASN A 480 -3.84 10.22 26.34
N ASP A 481 -3.83 8.92 26.06
CA ASP A 481 -3.11 7.89 26.80
C ASP A 481 -1.60 7.86 26.44
N TYR A 482 -1.23 8.39 25.27
CA TYR A 482 0.14 8.33 24.75
C TYR A 482 0.84 9.69 24.86
N LYS A 483 1.38 9.99 26.04
CA LYS A 483 2.08 11.26 26.28
C LYS A 483 3.46 11.30 25.58
N PRO A 484 3.96 12.49 25.21
CA PRO A 484 3.36 13.82 25.38
C PRO A 484 2.23 14.09 24.38
N VAL A 485 1.33 15.01 24.78
CA VAL A 485 0.35 15.65 23.87
C VAL A 485 0.76 17.12 23.84
N TRP A 486 0.99 17.67 22.66
CA TRP A 486 1.30 19.09 22.54
C TRP A 486 0.08 19.92 22.96
N ILE A 487 0.33 20.94 23.78
CA ILE A 487 -0.67 21.91 24.25
C ILE A 487 -0.01 23.28 24.11
N LYS A 488 -0.77 24.25 23.61
CA LYS A 488 -0.29 25.62 23.46
C LYS A 488 -0.07 26.33 24.80
#